data_AF-A0A959DHL2-F1
#
_entry.id   AF-A0A959DHL2-F1
#
_cell.length_a   1.000
_cell.length_b   1.000
_cell.length_c   1.000
_cell.angle_alpha   90.00
_cell.angle_beta   90.00
_cell.angle_gamma   90.00
#
_symmetry.space_group_name_H-M   'P 1'
#
loop_
_entity.id
_entity.type
_entity.pdbx_description
1 polymer ?
#
loop_
_entity_poly.entity_id
_entity_poly.type
_entity_poly.pdbx_seq_one_letter_code
_entity_poly.pdbx_strand_id
1 'polypeptide(L)' 'KNLYRRNEVPRPLLETLPGAEHFAILPDGTMIMGKGSKIYKYNKFIDDTWKEAADLRFYEIRNIYDLEVSPDFKLAIVAD' A
#
# COMPACT_ATOMS: atom_id res chain seq x y z
N LYS A 1 13.18 -27.36 5.04
CA LYS A 1 12.46 -27.03 3.78
C LYS A 1 12.78 -25.58 3.46
N ASN A 2 13.38 -25.26 2.30
CA ASN A 2 13.72 -23.87 1.95
C ASN A 2 12.42 -23.09 1.72
N LEU A 3 12.14 -22.10 2.57
CA LEU A 3 10.90 -21.28 2.51
C LEU A 3 10.85 -20.37 1.28
N TYR A 4 11.98 -20.14 0.63
CA TYR A 4 12.15 -19.09 -0.37
C TYR A 4 12.06 -19.57 -1.80
N ARG A 5 11.75 -20.85 -2.04
CA ARG A 5 11.51 -21.50 -3.35
C ARG A 5 12.17 -20.76 -4.53
N ARG A 6 13.49 -20.50 -4.43
CA ARG A 6 14.18 -19.49 -5.27
C ARG A 6 14.19 -19.82 -6.76
N ASN A 7 13.85 -21.05 -7.11
CA ASN A 7 13.79 -21.53 -8.49
C ASN A 7 12.36 -21.52 -9.07
N GLU A 8 11.35 -21.12 -8.29
CA GLU A 8 9.99 -20.93 -8.81
C GLU A 8 9.85 -19.55 -9.45
N VAL A 9 9.09 -19.47 -10.55
CA VAL A 9 8.75 -18.21 -11.20
C VAL A 9 7.90 -17.36 -10.23
N PRO A 10 8.24 -16.08 -10.00
CA PRO A 10 7.43 -15.20 -9.18
C PRO A 10 5.99 -15.16 -9.68
N ARG A 11 5.02 -15.30 -8.77
CA ARG A 11 3.60 -15.10 -9.08
C ARG A 11 3.25 -13.63 -8.84
N PRO A 12 2.84 -12.87 -9.88
CA PRO A 12 2.33 -11.51 -9.68
C PRO A 12 1.12 -11.53 -8.74
N LEU A 13 1.09 -10.60 -7.78
CA LEU A 13 -0.04 -10.45 -6.86
C LEU A 13 -1.03 -9.41 -7.38
N LEU A 14 -0.52 -8.21 -7.67
CA LEU A 14 -1.31 -7.07 -8.13
C LEU A 14 -0.37 -6.07 -8.81
N GLU A 15 -0.87 -5.35 -9.81
CA GLU A 15 -0.18 -4.20 -10.39
C GLU A 15 -0.19 -3.02 -9.41
N THR A 16 0.88 -2.23 -9.38
CA THR A 16 0.91 -1.01 -8.58
C THR A 16 -0.06 0.03 -9.13
N LEU A 17 -0.45 1.01 -8.30
CA LEU A 17 -1.18 2.16 -8.80
C LEU A 17 -0.29 2.92 -9.79
N PRO A 18 -0.80 3.35 -10.97
CA PRO A 18 0.03 4.04 -11.95
C PRO A 18 0.64 5.31 -11.38
N GLY A 19 1.96 5.44 -11.47
CA GLY A 19 2.71 6.59 -10.96
C GLY A 19 2.88 6.62 -9.44
N ALA A 20 2.62 5.52 -8.74
CA ALA A 20 2.93 5.35 -7.32
C ALA A 20 3.91 4.20 -7.13
N GLU A 21 5.01 4.46 -6.43
CA GLU A 21 6.11 3.50 -6.27
C GLU A 21 6.16 2.91 -4.86
N HIS A 22 5.79 3.70 -3.85
CA HIS A 22 5.86 3.32 -2.45
C HIS A 22 4.59 2.63 -1.96
N PHE A 23 4.77 1.57 -1.17
CA PHE A 23 3.71 0.86 -0.47
C PHE A 23 4.22 0.40 0.90
N ALA A 24 3.30 0.22 1.85
CA ALA A 24 3.59 -0.39 3.13
C ALA A 24 2.63 -1.56 3.41
N ILE A 25 2.98 -2.37 4.39
CA ILE A 25 2.18 -3.53 4.82
C ILE A 25 1.77 -3.31 6.27
N LEU A 26 0.46 -3.27 6.53
CA LEU A 26 -0.09 -3.26 7.86
C LEU A 26 0.24 -4.58 8.60
N PRO A 27 0.31 -4.59 9.95
CA PRO A 27 0.58 -5.82 10.70
C PRO A 27 -0.39 -6.98 10.43
N ASP A 28 -1.59 -6.72 9.92
CA ASP A 28 -2.57 -7.74 9.52
C ASP A 28 -2.34 -8.32 8.10
N GLY A 29 -1.33 -7.82 7.38
CA GLY A 29 -0.98 -8.22 6.01
C GLY A 29 -1.70 -7.43 4.92
N THR A 30 -2.51 -6.43 5.26
CA THR A 30 -3.12 -5.50 4.29
C THR A 30 -2.04 -4.57 3.72
N MET A 31 -1.97 -4.46 2.39
CA MET A 31 -1.08 -3.52 1.71
C MET A 31 -1.73 -2.14 1.60
N ILE A 32 -0.93 -1.08 1.71
CA ILE A 32 -1.37 0.31 1.60
C ILE A 32 -0.50 1.04 0.57
N MET A 33 -1.12 1.84 -0.32
CA MET A 33 -0.45 2.73 -1.27
C MET A 33 -1.04 4.14 -1.23
N GLY A 34 -0.19 5.14 -1.42
CA GLY A 34 -0.59 6.54 -1.58
C GLY A 34 -0.58 6.92 -3.06
N LYS A 35 -1.60 7.66 -3.51
CA LYS A 35 -1.59 8.27 -4.85
C LYS A 35 -2.39 9.57 -4.85
N GLY A 36 -1.73 10.66 -5.25
CA GLY A 36 -2.31 11.99 -5.08
C GLY A 36 -2.64 12.19 -3.61
N SER A 37 -3.88 12.60 -3.32
CA SER A 37 -4.38 12.83 -1.96
C SER A 37 -5.00 11.59 -1.31
N LYS A 38 -5.00 10.45 -2.00
CA LYS A 38 -5.77 9.27 -1.60
C LYS A 38 -4.88 8.16 -1.08
N ILE A 39 -5.39 7.46 -0.08
CA ILE A 39 -4.85 6.21 0.43
C ILE A 39 -5.68 5.07 -0.12
N TYR A 40 -5.02 4.06 -0.65
CA TYR A 40 -5.60 2.83 -1.17
C TYR A 40 -5.14 1.64 -0.33
N LYS A 41 -6.02 0.65 -0.16
CA LYS A 41 -5.75 -0.59 0.55
C LYS A 41 -6.02 -1.81 -0.33
N TYR A 42 -5.28 -2.88 -0.09
CA TYR A 42 -5.49 -4.18 -0.70
C TYR A 42 -5.23 -5.29 0.32
N ASN A 43 -6.23 -6.13 0.54
CA ASN A 43 -6.10 -7.35 1.32
C ASN A 43 -6.52 -8.55 0.47
N LYS A 44 -5.57 -9.46 0.20
CA LYS A 44 -5.75 -10.61 -0.69
C LYS A 44 -6.89 -11.56 -0.32
N PHE A 45 -7.40 -11.49 0.91
CA PHE A 45 -8.48 -12.36 1.38
C PHE A 45 -9.87 -11.80 1.12
N ILE A 46 -9.98 -10.48 0.85
CA ILE A 46 -11.27 -9.78 0.75
C ILE A 46 -11.38 -8.82 -0.45
N ASP A 47 -10.26 -8.38 -1.02
CA ASP A 47 -10.25 -7.42 -2.12
C ASP A 47 -9.72 -8.06 -3.40
N ASP A 48 -10.41 -7.84 -4.52
CA ASP A 48 -9.95 -8.27 -5.85
C ASP A 48 -8.88 -7.30 -6.43
N THR A 49 -8.86 -6.06 -5.96
CA THR A 49 -7.95 -4.99 -6.43
C THR A 49 -7.87 -3.87 -5.39
N TRP A 50 -7.03 -2.86 -5.63
CA TRP A 50 -6.92 -1.66 -4.80
C TRP A 50 -8.28 -1.02 -4.52
N LYS A 51 -8.59 -0.78 -3.25
CA LYS A 51 -9.78 -0.05 -2.79
C LYS A 51 -9.36 1.25 -2.15
N GLU A 52 -10.05 2.33 -2.47
CA GLU A 52 -9.86 3.60 -1.77
C GLU A 52 -10.25 3.43 -0.29
N ALA A 53 -9.35 3.82 0.60
CA ALA A 53 -9.51 3.72 2.05
C ALA A 53 -9.76 5.09 2.69
N ALA A 54 -9.10 6.14 2.16
CA ALA A 54 -9.24 7.50 2.64
C ALA A 54 -8.85 8.52 1.56
N ASP A 55 -9.35 9.74 1.74
CA ASP A 55 -8.99 10.91 0.96
C ASP A 55 -8.59 12.04 1.91
N LEU A 56 -7.36 12.52 1.77
CA LEU A 56 -6.75 13.49 2.68
C LEU A 56 -6.86 14.94 2.18
N ARG A 57 -7.64 15.22 1.12
CA ARG A 57 -7.83 16.59 0.60
C ARG A 57 -8.37 17.56 1.65
N PHE A 58 -9.13 17.07 2.63
CA PHE A 58 -9.64 17.88 3.73
C PHE A 58 -8.49 18.49 4.57
N TYR A 59 -7.35 17.81 4.65
CA TYR A 59 -6.13 18.28 5.32
C TYR A 59 -5.17 19.00 4.36
N GLU A 60 -5.68 19.42 3.20
CA GLU A 60 -4.93 20.11 2.14
C GLU A 60 -3.78 19.32 1.49
N ILE A 61 -3.57 18.06 1.87
CA ILE A 61 -2.62 17.15 1.21
C ILE A 61 -3.11 16.84 -0.20
N ARG A 62 -2.26 17.08 -1.21
CA ARG A 62 -2.60 16.91 -2.64
C ARG A 62 -1.86 15.76 -3.30
N ASN A 63 -0.67 15.44 -2.81
CA ASN A 63 0.20 14.42 -3.33
C ASN A 63 1.03 13.76 -2.23
N ILE A 64 0.79 12.47 -2.02
CA ILE A 64 1.56 11.61 -1.14
C ILE A 64 2.75 11.07 -1.94
N TYR A 65 3.95 11.31 -1.44
CA TYR A 65 5.21 10.82 -2.02
C TYR A 65 5.63 9.48 -1.42
N ASP A 66 5.42 9.29 -0.11
CA ASP A 66 5.85 8.11 0.63
C ASP A 66 4.94 7.84 1.83
N LEU A 67 4.90 6.59 2.29
CA LEU A 67 4.14 6.18 3.47
C LEU A 67 4.80 5.00 4.20
N GLU A 68 4.75 5.05 5.53
CA GLU A 68 5.33 4.02 6.39
C GLU A 68 4.38 3.66 7.53
N VAL A 69 4.41 2.40 7.94
CA VAL A 69 3.51 1.85 8.96
C VAL A 69 4.28 1.38 10.18
N SER A 70 3.83 1.78 11.36
CA SER A 70 4.37 1.28 12.62
C SER A 70 3.71 -0.05 13.05
N PRO A 71 4.35 -0.83 13.95
CA PRO A 71 3.76 -2.06 14.49
C PRO A 71 2.43 -1.86 15.24
N ASP A 72 2.15 -0.65 15.73
CA ASP A 72 0.91 -0.27 16.41
C ASP A 72 -0.11 0.39 15.47
N PHE A 73 -0.05 0.09 14.17
CA PHE A 73 -1.00 0.53 13.14
C PHE A 73 -1.08 2.06 12.94
N LYS A 74 0.00 2.80 13.21
CA LYS A 74 0.10 4.22 12.85
C LYS A 74 0.69 4.35 11.46
N LEU A 75 0.20 5.34 10.73
CA LEU A 75 0.67 5.68 9.38
C LEU A 75 1.41 7.02 9.43
N ALA A 76 2.66 7.03 8.99
CA ALA A 76 3.40 8.24 8.66
C ALA A 76 3.36 8.44 7.15
N ILE A 77 3.22 9.70 6.69
CA ILE A 77 3.21 10.04 5.27
C ILE A 77 4.16 11.21 5.00
N VAL A 78 4.80 11.18 3.83
CA VAL A 78 5.53 12.31 3.25
C VAL A 78 4.68 12.85 2.10
N ALA A 79 4.39 14.15 2.11
CA ALA A 79 3.48 14.78 1.15
C ALA A 79 3.95 16.19 0.74
N ASP A 80 3.33 16.71 -0.33
CA ASP A 80 3.57 18.02 -0.94
C ASP A 80 2.93 19.20 -0.21
#